data_AF-A0A7J9F3J1-F1
#
_entry.id   AF-A0A7J9F3J1-F1
#
_cell.length_a   1.000
_cell.length_b   1.000
_cell.length_c   1.000
_cell.angle_alpha   90.00
_cell.angle_beta   90.00
_cell.angle_gamma   90.00
#
_symmetry.space_group_name_H-M   'P 1'
#
loop_
_entity.id
_entity.type
_entity.pdbx_description
1 polymer ?
#
loop_
_entity_poly.entity_id
_entity_poly.type
_entity_poly.pdbx_seq_one_letter_code
_entity_poly.pdbx_strand_id
1 'polypeptide(L)' 'MVANDPVVSFKGSLWYWMAAVRPVIGRGFGETIKAINGRVECGVPAAKDRAQHRIQFYTDYCKRFGVDPEPNLSC' A
#
# COMPACT_ATOMS: atom_id res chain seq x y z
N MET A 1 6.48 22.86 -0.84
CA MET A 1 5.57 22.77 -2.02
C MET A 1 4.64 21.56 -1.90
N VAL A 2 5.14 20.33 -1.86
CA VAL A 2 4.29 19.11 -1.72
C VAL A 2 3.37 19.15 -0.49
N ALA A 3 3.84 19.67 0.64
CA ALA A 3 3.05 19.71 1.89
C ALA A 3 1.97 20.81 1.95
N ASN A 4 2.00 21.80 1.05
CA ASN A 4 1.17 23.02 1.16
C ASN A 4 0.08 23.12 0.09
N ASP A 5 0.13 22.28 -0.95
CA ASP A 5 -0.85 22.27 -2.04
C ASP A 5 -1.41 20.85 -2.18
N PRO A 6 -2.73 20.64 -2.00
CA PRO A 6 -3.32 19.31 -2.06
C PRO A 6 -3.22 18.67 -3.46
N VAL A 7 -3.30 19.47 -4.53
CA VAL A 7 -3.18 18.97 -5.90
C VAL A 7 -1.74 18.49 -6.15
N VAL A 8 -0.75 19.25 -5.70
CA VAL A 8 0.67 18.86 -5.80
C VAL A 8 0.96 17.63 -4.94
N SER A 9 0.39 17.56 -3.72
CA SER A 9 0.50 16.42 -2.83
C SER A 9 0.00 15.13 -3.49
N PHE A 10 -1.24 15.14 -4.00
CA PHE A 10 -1.81 13.99 -4.68
C PHE A 10 -1.06 13.61 -5.96
N LYS A 11 -0.58 14.60 -6.74
CA LYS A 11 0.27 14.32 -7.91
C LYS A 11 1.55 13.58 -7.51
N GLY A 12 2.18 13.97 -6.41
CA GLY A 12 3.37 13.29 -5.88
C GLY A 12 3.07 11.84 -5.47
N SER A 13 2.00 11.62 -4.71
CA SER A 13 1.56 10.28 -4.31
C SER A 13 1.22 9.38 -5.50
N LEU A 14 0.49 9.91 -6.49
CA LEU A 14 0.12 9.15 -7.69
C LEU A 14 1.34 8.86 -8.56
N TRP A 15 2.25 9.81 -8.74
CA TRP A 15 3.50 9.58 -9.45
C TRP A 15 4.29 8.44 -8.81
N TYR A 16 4.46 8.46 -7.49
CA TYR A 16 5.17 7.40 -6.77
C TYR A 16 4.47 6.05 -6.94
N TRP A 17 3.14 6.01 -6.83
CA TRP A 17 2.36 4.80 -7.06
C TRP A 17 2.60 4.22 -8.46
N MET A 18 2.53 5.06 -9.49
CA MET A 18 2.69 4.64 -10.89
C MET A 18 4.10 4.15 -11.20
N ALA A 19 5.12 4.75 -10.58
CA ALA A 19 6.53 4.43 -10.83
C ALA A 19 7.01 3.21 -10.02
N ALA A 20 6.67 3.14 -8.73
CA ALA A 20 7.25 2.16 -7.80
C ALA A 20 6.31 0.99 -7.48
N VAL A 21 4.99 1.21 -7.43
CA VAL A 21 4.03 0.23 -6.89
C VAL A 21 3.23 -0.46 -7.99
N ARG A 22 2.76 0.28 -9.00
CA ARG A 22 1.98 -0.25 -10.12
C ARG A 22 2.58 -1.50 -10.78
N PRO A 23 3.91 -1.63 -10.99
CA PRO A 23 4.47 -2.82 -11.64
C PRO A 23 4.23 -4.14 -10.90
N VAL A 24 3.89 -4.11 -9.60
CA VAL A 24 3.73 -5.31 -8.77
C VAL A 24 2.29 -5.58 -8.32
N ILE A 25 1.31 -4.76 -8.70
CA ILE A 25 -0.09 -4.88 -8.20
C ILE A 25 -0.72 -6.24 -8.52
N GLY A 26 -0.37 -6.86 -9.64
CA GLY A 26 -0.88 -8.18 -10.03
C GLY A 26 -0.30 -9.35 -9.24
N ARG A 27 0.58 -9.09 -8.27
CA ARG A 27 1.21 -10.11 -7.40
C ARG A 27 0.57 -10.18 -6.02
N GLY A 28 -0.41 -9.31 -5.74
CA GLY A 28 -1.10 -9.23 -4.45
C GLY A 28 -0.71 -7.99 -3.64
N PHE A 29 -1.54 -7.63 -2.66
CA PHE A 29 -1.38 -6.40 -1.87
C PHE A 29 -0.11 -6.42 -1.01
N GLY A 30 0.34 -7.57 -0.51
CA GLY A 30 1.58 -7.69 0.26
C GLY A 30 2.82 -7.23 -0.52
N GLU A 31 2.87 -7.47 -1.83
CA GLU A 31 3.97 -7.01 -2.68
C GLU A 31 3.94 -5.47 -2.86
N THR A 32 2.77 -4.85 -2.76
CA THR A 32 2.67 -3.38 -2.74
C THR A 32 3.22 -2.79 -1.44
N ILE A 33 2.95 -3.42 -0.29
CA ILE A 33 3.54 -3.03 1.01
C ILE A 33 5.06 -3.14 0.94
N LYS A 34 5.55 -4.24 0.35
CA LYS A 34 6.98 -4.47 0.16
C LYS A 34 7.63 -3.43 -0.75
N ALA A 35 6.97 -3.04 -1.84
CA ALA A 35 7.44 -1.98 -2.73
C ALA A 35 7.48 -0.61 -2.03
N ILE A 36 6.55 -0.33 -1.13
CA ILE A 36 6.49 0.92 -0.37
C ILE A 36 7.58 0.99 0.71
N ASN A 37 7.69 -0.05 1.56
CA ASN A 37 8.58 -0.01 2.72
C ASN A 37 9.00 -1.40 3.23
N GLY A 38 9.22 -2.35 2.33
CA GLY A 38 9.40 -3.76 2.70
C GLY A 38 10.58 -4.05 3.63
N ARG A 39 11.64 -3.24 3.58
CA ARG A 39 12.80 -3.40 4.47
C ARG A 39 12.44 -3.29 5.96
N VAL A 40 11.38 -2.54 6.28
CA VAL A 40 10.99 -2.24 7.67
C VAL A 40 9.63 -2.87 8.01
N GLU A 41 8.80 -3.14 7.00
CA GLU A 41 7.43 -3.61 7.17
C GLU A 41 7.19 -5.06 6.70
N CYS A 42 8.22 -5.79 6.26
CA CYS A 42 8.06 -7.20 5.86
C CYS A 42 9.14 -8.07 6.52
N GLY A 43 8.77 -9.29 6.96
CA GLY A 43 9.71 -10.29 7.49
C GLY A 43 10.44 -9.95 8.79
N VAL A 44 10.02 -8.92 9.54
CA VAL A 44 10.61 -8.54 10.85
C VAL A 44 9.56 -8.45 11.96
N PRO A 45 9.87 -8.74 13.23
CA PRO A 45 8.87 -8.74 14.31
C PRO A 45 8.12 -7.41 14.50
N ALA A 46 8.81 -6.28 14.37
CA ALA A 46 8.24 -4.93 14.47
C ALA A 46 7.40 -4.51 13.24
N ALA A 47 7.37 -5.32 12.18
CA ALA A 47 6.59 -5.06 10.99
C ALA A 47 5.11 -5.39 11.15
N LYS A 48 4.78 -6.34 12.04
CA LYS A 48 3.41 -6.88 12.16
C LYS A 48 2.38 -5.76 12.29
N ASP A 49 2.60 -4.80 13.17
CA ASP A 49 1.61 -3.75 13.43
C ASP A 49 1.44 -2.78 12.24
N ARG A 50 2.54 -2.45 11.54
CA ARG A 50 2.51 -1.50 10.42
C ARG A 50 1.90 -2.11 9.17
N ALA A 51 2.34 -3.30 8.79
CA ALA A 51 1.78 -4.03 7.67
C ALA A 51 0.31 -4.37 7.92
N GLN A 52 -0.04 -4.79 9.15
CA GLN A 52 -1.41 -5.10 9.51
C GLN A 52 -2.33 -3.88 9.39
N HIS A 53 -1.90 -2.69 9.81
CA HIS A 53 -2.69 -1.47 9.61
C HIS A 53 -2.94 -1.17 8.12
N ARG A 54 -1.96 -1.38 7.23
CA ARG A 54 -2.19 -1.23 5.79
C ARG A 54 -3.22 -2.22 5.27
N ILE A 55 -3.12 -3.48 5.69
CA ILE A 55 -4.06 -4.54 5.32
C ILE A 55 -5.47 -4.18 5.76
N GLN A 56 -5.65 -3.70 6.99
CA GLN A 56 -6.95 -3.29 7.53
C GLN A 56 -7.59 -2.19 6.67
N PHE A 57 -6.85 -1.12 6.36
CA PHE A 57 -7.36 -0.06 5.47
C PHE A 57 -7.75 -0.60 4.09
N TYR A 58 -6.91 -1.45 3.50
CA TYR A 58 -7.19 -2.05 2.20
C TYR A 58 -8.47 -2.90 2.23
N THR A 59 -8.61 -3.80 3.20
CA THR A 59 -9.82 -4.63 3.35
C THR A 59 -11.07 -3.82 3.63
N ASP A 60 -10.96 -2.74 4.40
CA ASP A 60 -12.08 -1.84 4.67
C ASP A 60 -12.53 -1.11 3.39
N TYR A 61 -11.60 -0.65 2.56
CA TYR A 61 -11.93 -0.05 1.27
C TYR A 61 -12.53 -1.09 0.31
N CYS A 62 -11.96 -2.29 0.20
CA CYS A 62 -12.52 -3.37 -0.61
C CYS A 62 -13.97 -3.69 -0.21
N LYS A 63 -14.24 -3.78 1.11
CA LYS A 63 -15.59 -3.97 1.64
C LYS A 63 -16.55 -2.85 1.25
N ARG A 64 -16.12 -1.59 1.34
CA ARG A 64 -16.94 -0.42 0.94
C ARG A 64 -17.23 -0.39 -0.55
N PHE A 65 -16.29 -0.86 -1.37
CA PHE A 65 -16.45 -0.94 -2.82
C PHE A 65 -17.13 -2.23 -3.30
N GLY A 66 -17.41 -3.19 -2.41
CA GLY A 66 -18.04 -4.45 -2.76
C GLY A 66 -17.16 -5.37 -3.61
N VAL A 67 -15.83 -5.27 -3.46
CA VAL A 67 -14.85 -6.09 -4.18
C VAL A 67 -14.11 -7.02 -3.23
N ASP A 68 -13.69 -8.18 -3.72
CA ASP A 68 -12.86 -9.11 -2.96
C ASP A 68 -11.42 -8.56 -2.87
N PRO A 69 -10.78 -8.55 -1.68
CA PRO A 69 -9.40 -8.08 -1.52
C PRO A 69 -8.34 -9.04 -2.07
N GLU A 70 -8.72 -10.23 -2.53
CA GLU A 70 -7.83 -11.28 -3.06
C GLU A 70 -6.86 -11.87 -1.99
N PRO A 71 -6.22 -13.02 -2.26
CA PRO A 71 -5.16 -13.56 -1.41
C PRO A 71 -3.86 -12.73 -1.46
N ASN A 72 -2.87 -13.11 -0.64
CA ASN A 72 -1.53 -12.48 -0.57
C ASN A 72 -1.54 -11.02 -0.06
N LEU A 73 -2.31 -10.76 1.00
CA LEU A 73 -2.40 -9.44 1.63
C LEU A 73 -1.16 -9.07 2.45
N SER A 74 -0.47 -10.07 3.01
CA SER A 74 0.67 -9.88 3.91
C SER A 74 2.02 -9.99 3.22
N CYS A 75 3.01 -9.37 3.86
CA CYS A 75 4.44 -9.60 3.74
C CYS A 75 5.03 -9.66 5.18
#